data_AF-A0A2P7AR47-F1
#
_entry.id   AF-A0A2P7AR47-F1
#
_cell.length_a   1.000
_cell.length_b   1.000
_cell.length_c   1.000
_cell.angle_alpha   90.00
_cell.angle_beta   90.00
_cell.angle_gamma   90.00
#
_symmetry.space_group_name_H-M   'P 1'
#
loop_
_entity.id
_entity.type
_entity.pdbx_description
1 polymer ?
#
loop_
_entity_poly.entity_id
_entity_poly.type
_entity_poly.pdbx_seq_one_letter_code
_entity_poly.pdbx_strand_id
1 'polypeptide(L)' 'MTVDDRELMTEISAQAQIAEQGRPKVADVLALANALQRDFPHRSVDEILTKLKSVWRARGLSWSGE' A
#
# COMPACT_ATOMS: atom_id res chain seq x y z
N MET A 1 -9.39 -15.70 6.61
CA MET A 1 -9.10 -14.26 6.83
C MET A 1 -8.76 -14.08 8.29
N THR A 2 -7.48 -13.88 8.60
CA THR A 2 -7.00 -13.55 9.95
C THR A 2 -7.25 -12.08 10.25
N VAL A 3 -7.29 -11.70 11.55
CA VAL A 3 -7.43 -10.30 11.99
C VAL A 3 -6.34 -9.41 11.37
N ASP A 4 -5.11 -9.92 11.31
CA ASP A 4 -3.95 -9.30 10.65
C ASP A 4 -4.21 -8.87 9.19
N ASP A 5 -4.93 -9.70 8.43
CA ASP A 5 -5.23 -9.38 7.02
C ASP A 5 -6.20 -8.20 6.88
N ARG A 6 -7.08 -8.01 7.88
CA ARG A 6 -8.02 -6.87 7.94
C ARG A 6 -7.31 -5.58 8.35
N GLU A 7 -6.36 -5.67 9.27
CA GLU A 7 -5.56 -4.52 9.71
C GLU A 7 -4.68 -4.01 8.56
N LEU A 8 -3.97 -4.93 7.89
CA LEU A 8 -3.19 -4.61 6.70
C LEU A 8 -4.04 -3.97 5.59
N MET A 9 -5.23 -4.51 5.31
CA MET A 9 -6.16 -3.94 4.31
C MET A 9 -6.65 -2.53 4.70
N THR A 10 -6.84 -2.29 6.00
CA THR A 10 -7.29 -1.00 6.53
C THR A 10 -6.20 0.05 6.35
N GLU A 11 -4.96 -0.27 6.70
CA GLU A 11 -3.82 0.64 6.52
C GLU A 11 -3.52 0.92 5.06
N ILE A 12 -3.51 -0.12 4.20
CA ILE A 12 -3.32 0.07 2.75
C ILE A 12 -4.43 0.98 2.19
N SER A 13 -5.67 0.83 2.65
CA SER A 13 -6.78 1.71 2.23
C SER A 13 -6.63 3.15 2.73
N ALA A 14 -6.14 3.35 3.95
CA ALA A 14 -5.89 4.68 4.52
C ALA A 14 -4.76 5.39 3.77
N GLN A 15 -3.64 4.69 3.51
CA GLN A 15 -2.52 5.20 2.72
C GLN A 15 -2.94 5.54 1.28
N ALA A 16 -3.76 4.69 0.65
CA ALA A 16 -4.32 4.96 -0.66
C ALA A 16 -5.24 6.19 -0.65
N GLN A 17 -6.08 6.35 0.38
CA GLN A 17 -6.95 7.52 0.52
C GLN A 17 -6.16 8.82 0.74
N ILE A 18 -5.08 8.77 1.54
CA ILE A 18 -4.16 9.90 1.71
C ILE A 18 -3.47 10.24 0.39
N ALA A 19 -3.08 9.23 -0.40
CA ALA A 19 -2.52 9.44 -1.74
C ALA A 19 -3.55 9.98 -2.74
N GLU A 20 -4.84 9.63 -2.62
CA GLU A 20 -5.93 10.21 -3.42
C GLU A 20 -6.17 11.70 -3.09
N GLN A 21 -6.07 12.08 -1.83
CA GLN A 21 -6.27 13.46 -1.38
C GLN A 21 -4.99 14.32 -1.47
N GLY A 22 -3.83 13.69 -1.44
CA GLY A 22 -2.50 14.30 -1.54
C GLY A 22 -2.09 14.55 -2.99
N ARG A 23 -1.53 15.73 -3.25
CA ARG A 23 -1.27 16.23 -4.62
C ARG A 23 -0.14 15.57 -5.44
N PRO A 24 0.64 14.57 -5.02
CA PRO A 24 1.28 13.70 -5.98
C PRO A 24 0.34 12.54 -6.31
N LYS A 25 -0.28 12.57 -7.50
CA LYS A 25 -1.02 11.44 -8.10
C LYS A 25 -0.15 10.18 -8.33
N VAL A 26 1.10 10.24 -7.93
CA VAL A 26 2.17 9.25 -8.07
C VAL A 26 2.77 9.09 -6.68
N ALA A 27 2.35 8.07 -5.96
CA ALA A 27 2.97 7.68 -4.69
C ALA A 27 4.08 6.65 -4.95
N ASP A 28 5.15 6.69 -4.16
CA ASP A 28 6.22 5.70 -4.26
C ASP A 28 5.79 4.42 -3.54
N VAL A 29 5.28 3.45 -4.31
CA VAL A 29 4.69 2.22 -3.74
C VAL A 29 5.75 1.32 -3.12
N LEU A 30 7.00 1.42 -3.57
CA LEU A 30 8.13 0.70 -3.02
C LEU A 30 8.53 1.27 -1.64
N ALA A 31 8.57 2.59 -1.51
CA ALA A 31 8.79 3.25 -0.22
C ALA A 31 7.66 2.95 0.77
N LEU A 32 6.40 2.96 0.31
CA LEU A 32 5.24 2.57 1.12
C LEU A 32 5.31 1.11 1.56
N ALA A 33 5.66 0.18 0.65
CA ALA A 33 5.79 -1.23 0.98
C ALA A 33 6.92 -1.49 2.00
N ASN A 34 8.05 -0.78 1.89
CA ASN A 34 9.13 -0.86 2.88
C ASN A 34 8.71 -0.27 4.25
N ALA A 35 7.94 0.82 4.27
CA ALA A 35 7.42 1.38 5.50
C ALA A 35 6.43 0.43 6.18
N LEU A 36 5.50 -0.15 5.41
CA LEU A 36 4.54 -1.15 5.89
C LEU A 36 5.21 -2.44 6.35
N GLN A 37 6.31 -2.88 5.71
CA GLN A 37 7.03 -4.08 6.16
C GLN A 37 7.69 -3.89 7.54
N ARG A 38 8.08 -2.66 7.90
CA ARG A 38 8.57 -2.36 9.25
C ARG A 38 7.50 -2.53 10.32
N ASP A 39 6.25 -2.22 9.98
CA ASP A 39 5.10 -2.38 10.87
C ASP A 39 4.57 -3.83 10.85
N PHE A 40 4.63 -4.48 9.69
CA PHE A 40 4.22 -5.86 9.43
C PHE A 40 5.41 -6.75 9.03
N PRO A 41 6.33 -7.10 9.96
CA PRO A 41 7.49 -7.93 9.65
C PRO A 41 7.11 -9.38 9.26
N HIS A 42 5.87 -9.78 9.54
CA HIS A 42 5.29 -11.07 9.12
C HIS A 42 4.97 -11.14 7.62
N ARG A 43 4.98 -10.01 6.90
CA ARG A 43 4.70 -9.94 5.46
C ARG A 43 5.94 -9.49 4.70
N SER A 44 6.21 -10.17 3.59
CA SER A 44 7.29 -9.79 2.70
C SER A 44 6.96 -8.47 1.98
N VAL A 45 7.97 -7.66 1.71
CA VAL A 45 7.82 -6.40 0.94
C VAL A 45 7.11 -6.66 -0.39
N ASP A 46 7.42 -7.77 -1.07
CA ASP A 46 6.81 -8.16 -2.35
C ASP A 46 5.30 -8.44 -2.26
N GLU A 47 4.85 -9.10 -1.18
CA GLU A 47 3.44 -9.36 -0.90
C GLU A 47 2.68 -8.04 -0.64
N ILE A 48 3.30 -7.15 0.15
CA ILE A 48 2.76 -5.83 0.48
C ILE A 48 2.67 -4.98 -0.79
N LEU A 49 3.72 -4.97 -1.61
CA LEU A 49 3.79 -4.26 -2.88
C LEU A 49 2.71 -4.74 -3.84
N THR A 50 2.50 -6.05 -3.94
CA THR A 50 1.46 -6.66 -4.79
C THR A 50 0.07 -6.22 -4.35
N LYS A 51 -0.22 -6.23 -3.04
CA LYS A 51 -1.49 -5.72 -2.50
C LYS A 51 -1.64 -4.22 -2.72
N LEU A 52 -0.58 -3.44 -2.52
CA LEU A 52 -0.57 -1.99 -2.77
C LEU A 52 -0.90 -1.69 -4.23
N LYS A 53 -0.19 -2.30 -5.19
CA LYS A 53 -0.44 -2.13 -6.63
C LYS A 53 -1.88 -2.51 -7.00
N SER A 54 -2.43 -3.57 -6.39
CA SER A 54 -3.81 -3.99 -6.60
C SER A 54 -4.83 -2.93 -6.14
N VAL A 55 -4.66 -2.39 -4.93
CA VAL A 55 -5.54 -1.34 -4.38
C VAL A 55 -5.41 -0.02 -5.14
N TRP A 56 -4.18 0.39 -5.47
CA TRP A 56 -3.92 1.59 -6.26
C TRP A 56 -4.55 1.50 -7.66
N ARG A 57 -4.41 0.35 -8.33
CA ARG A 57 -5.03 0.10 -9.63
C ARG A 57 -6.55 0.12 -9.55
N ALA A 58 -7.14 -0.46 -8.51
CA ALA A 58 -8.59 -0.42 -8.29
C ALA A 58 -9.12 1.01 -8.09
N ARG A 59 -8.29 1.90 -7.54
CA ARG A 59 -8.61 3.32 -7.31
C ARG A 59 -8.19 4.26 -8.45
N GLY A 60 -7.59 3.73 -9.52
CA GLY A 60 -7.13 4.52 -10.67
C GLY A 60 -5.94 5.44 -10.36
N LEU A 61 -5.20 5.16 -9.28
CA LEU A 61 -4.02 5.90 -8.87
C LEU A 61 -2.80 5.45 -9.67
N SER A 62 -1.91 6.39 -9.97
CA SER A 62 -0.59 6.08 -10.51
C SER A 62 0.44 5.92 -9.40
N TRP A 63 1.51 5.19 -9.66
CA TRP A 63 2.61 4.99 -8.74
C TRP A 63 3.95 5.10 -9.45
N SER A 64 5.00 5.46 -8.71
CA SER A 64 6.40 5.35 -9.12
C SER A 64 7.13 4.39 -8.18
N GLY A 65 8.23 3.81 -8.65
CA GLY A 65 8.91 2.70 -7.99
C GLY A 65 8.73 1.43 -8.82
N GLU A 66 9.74 1.14 -9.63
CA GLU A 66 9.88 -0.12 -10.38
C GLU A 66 10.66 -1.13 -9.54
#